data_AF-D3F3V6-F1
#
_entry.id   AF-D3F3V6-F1
#
_cell.length_a   1.000
_cell.length_b   1.000
_cell.length_c   1.000
_cell.angle_alpha   90.00
_cell.angle_beta   90.00
_cell.angle_gamma   90.00
#
_symmetry.space_group_name_H-M   'P 1'
#
loop_
_entity.id
_entity.type
_entity.pdbx_description
1 polymer ?
#
loop_
_entity_poly.entity_id
_entity_poly.type
_entity_poly.pdbx_seq_one_letter_code
_entity_poly.pdbx_strand_id
1 'polypeptide(L)'
;MTKAGQATPKLRSRRYGAAIPLDELDKRLLNLMQGKFPLQPRPYRHVAELAEVDETTVMERVQHLLDQRIIRQVTPIFDTRALGYESMLVAAKVDAENPHRAARVINAHPGVSHNYLRNHDFNLWFTIATEPDSKLGLEGTLDVLAREAGAESVRQLPTLKLFKIRMDLEMEGDTRALSTAAVAADPVELDPQPYDDFDVAVIRTLQGDLPVVEEPYAPAAAALGIDQARLLDHLAGMQERGLLRRVAAILYHRRAGFSANGMGVWKVPEEQILDVGRQMAAVRGISHCYQRPTYADWPYSVFTMAHGRSKEECDAILDSIAETHAIEERATLYSSTEFKKIRLLYFTDEFKAWEREHGGV
;
A
#
# COMPACT_ATOMS: atom_id res chain seq x y z
N MET A 1 26.21 21.24 -7.77
CA MET A 1 26.06 19.81 -7.41
C MET A 1 25.30 19.73 -6.10
N THR A 2 23.98 19.78 -6.18
CA THR A 2 23.07 19.78 -5.03
C THR A 2 22.59 18.34 -4.84
N LYS A 3 22.93 17.73 -3.70
CA LYS A 3 22.56 16.34 -3.41
C LYS A 3 21.04 16.22 -3.38
N ALA A 4 20.49 15.36 -4.25
CA ALA A 4 19.15 14.84 -4.10
C ALA A 4 18.99 14.27 -2.67
N GLY A 5 17.88 14.63 -2.01
CA GLY A 5 17.61 14.22 -0.63
C GLY A 5 17.58 12.70 -0.51
N GLN A 6 18.58 12.13 0.15
CA GLN A 6 18.60 10.70 0.46
C GLN A 6 17.44 10.37 1.40
N ALA A 7 16.58 9.45 0.96
CA ALA A 7 15.51 8.88 1.77
C ALA A 7 16.13 8.28 3.04
N THR A 8 15.96 8.96 4.17
CA THR A 8 16.53 8.53 5.45
C THR A 8 15.51 7.67 6.19
N PRO A 9 15.81 6.40 6.53
CA PRO A 9 14.88 5.56 7.29
C PRO A 9 14.67 6.15 8.69
N LYS A 10 13.47 6.66 8.98
CA LYS A 10 13.11 7.16 10.32
C LYS A 10 13.12 5.98 11.31
N LEU A 11 14.17 5.89 12.13
CA LEU A 11 14.33 4.87 13.18
C LEU A 11 13.16 4.88 14.17
N ARG A 12 12.78 3.67 14.62
CA ARG A 12 11.70 3.43 15.61
C ARG A 12 12.10 4.02 16.98
N SER A 13 11.59 5.20 17.35
CA SER A 13 11.54 5.60 18.78
C SER A 13 10.16 5.24 19.35
N ARG A 14 10.15 4.34 20.34
CA ARG A 14 8.97 4.00 21.14
C ARG A 14 8.85 5.02 22.27
N ARG A 15 8.16 6.14 22.06
CA ARG A 15 7.72 7.02 23.16
C ARG A 15 6.24 6.91 23.50
N TYR A 16 5.38 6.49 22.56
CA TYR A 16 3.95 6.36 22.82
C TYR A 16 3.40 5.05 22.25
N GLY A 17 2.94 4.20 23.17
CA GLY A 17 2.17 2.98 22.90
C GLY A 17 0.66 3.19 22.94
N ALA A 18 0.19 4.44 23.04
CA ALA A 18 -1.23 4.81 23.05
C ALA A 18 -1.56 5.67 21.83
N ALA A 19 -2.78 5.51 21.30
CA ALA A 19 -3.34 6.38 20.27
C ALA A 19 -3.28 7.84 20.75
N ILE A 20 -2.81 8.74 19.91
CA ILE A 20 -2.79 10.18 20.22
C ILE A 20 -4.23 10.66 20.03
N PRO A 21 -4.86 11.29 21.04
CA PRO A 21 -6.21 11.82 20.90
C PRO A 21 -6.23 12.82 19.74
N LEU A 22 -7.10 12.58 18.75
CA LEU A 22 -7.33 13.47 17.63
C LEU A 22 -8.54 14.36 17.96
N ASP A 23 -8.37 15.67 17.84
CA ASP A 23 -9.49 16.59 17.95
C ASP A 23 -10.34 16.58 16.66
N GLU A 24 -11.47 17.29 16.67
CA GLU A 24 -12.39 17.31 15.52
C GLU A 24 -11.77 17.94 14.27
N LEU A 25 -10.87 18.91 14.44
CA LEU A 25 -10.16 19.52 13.31
C LEU A 25 -9.17 18.53 12.71
N ASP A 26 -8.40 17.81 13.53
CA ASP A 26 -7.47 16.78 13.08
C ASP A 26 -8.22 15.72 12.25
N LYS A 27 -9.36 15.23 12.74
CA LYS A 27 -10.19 14.24 12.01
C LYS A 27 -10.67 14.79 10.67
N ARG A 28 -11.19 16.02 10.64
CA ARG A 28 -11.65 16.70 9.41
C ARG A 28 -10.51 16.85 8.39
N LEU A 29 -9.33 17.29 8.82
CA LEU A 29 -8.16 17.43 7.95
C LEU A 29 -7.70 16.07 7.39
N LEU A 30 -7.68 15.03 8.22
CA LEU A 30 -7.37 13.68 7.77
C LEU A 30 -8.38 13.20 6.71
N ASN A 31 -9.68 13.43 6.91
CA ASN A 31 -10.71 13.07 5.93
C ASN A 31 -10.50 13.80 4.59
N LEU A 32 -10.22 15.11 4.62
CA LEU A 32 -9.98 15.92 3.42
C LEU A 32 -8.73 15.48 2.65
N MET A 33 -7.66 15.10 3.35
CA MET A 33 -6.36 14.84 2.73
C MET A 33 -6.11 13.37 2.33
N GLN A 34 -6.80 12.40 2.96
CA GLN A 34 -6.62 10.97 2.65
C GLN A 34 -7.16 10.57 1.28
N GLY A 35 -8.29 11.17 0.89
CA GLY A 35 -8.99 10.84 -0.36
C GLY A 35 -8.31 11.46 -1.57
N LYS A 36 -8.12 12.80 -1.53
CA LYS A 36 -7.60 13.59 -2.63
C LYS A 36 -6.97 14.88 -2.12
N PHE A 37 -5.64 14.93 -2.11
CA PHE A 37 -4.90 16.18 -1.93
C PHE A 37 -4.78 16.89 -3.30
N PRO A 38 -5.06 18.19 -3.40
CA PRO A 38 -5.23 18.86 -4.69
C PRO A 38 -3.90 19.09 -5.43
N LEU A 39 -3.95 18.98 -6.76
CA LEU A 39 -2.90 19.41 -7.69
C LEU A 39 -3.07 20.91 -7.98
N GLN A 40 -2.70 21.75 -7.01
CA GLN A 40 -2.82 23.20 -7.11
C GLN A 40 -1.54 23.88 -6.59
N PRO A 41 -1.29 25.16 -6.93
CA PRO A 41 -0.11 25.88 -6.45
C PRO A 41 -0.01 25.91 -4.92
N ARG A 42 -1.14 26.21 -4.25
CA ARG A 42 -1.28 26.27 -2.79
C ARG A 42 -2.33 25.29 -2.29
N PRO A 43 -2.01 23.98 -2.23
CA PRO A 43 -2.99 22.96 -1.91
C PRO A 43 -3.46 23.01 -0.45
N TYR A 44 -2.63 23.49 0.49
CA TYR A 44 -3.02 23.66 1.89
C TYR A 44 -4.04 24.78 2.07
N ARG A 45 -3.95 25.86 1.29
CA ARG A 45 -4.99 26.89 1.22
C ARG A 45 -6.35 26.30 0.83
N HIS A 46 -6.39 25.44 -0.18
CA HIS A 46 -7.63 24.79 -0.59
C HIS A 46 -8.20 23.90 0.52
N VAL A 47 -7.34 23.14 1.23
CA VAL A 47 -7.75 22.36 2.40
C VAL A 47 -8.29 23.26 3.51
N ALA A 48 -7.66 24.41 3.74
CA ALA A 48 -8.08 25.39 4.75
C ALA A 48 -9.46 25.99 4.46
N GLU A 49 -9.72 26.35 3.19
CA GLU A 49 -11.03 26.81 2.72
C GLU A 49 -12.13 25.77 2.97
N LEU A 50 -11.87 24.49 2.68
CA LEU A 50 -12.81 23.40 2.95
C LEU A 50 -12.99 23.08 4.45
N ALA A 51 -11.95 23.30 5.25
CA ALA A 51 -11.96 23.06 6.69
C ALA A 51 -12.49 24.25 7.50
N GLU A 52 -12.69 25.41 6.85
CA GLU A 52 -13.12 26.69 7.45
C GLU A 52 -12.12 27.23 8.50
N VAL A 53 -10.82 27.08 8.22
CA VAL A 53 -9.70 27.59 9.04
C VAL A 53 -8.69 28.32 8.15
N ASP A 54 -7.68 28.96 8.76
CA ASP A 54 -6.60 29.57 7.99
C ASP A 54 -5.54 28.55 7.53
N GLU A 55 -4.80 28.88 6.47
CA GLU A 55 -3.78 28.00 5.88
C GLU A 55 -2.64 27.68 6.86
N THR A 56 -2.26 28.63 7.72
CA THR A 56 -1.19 28.44 8.70
C THR A 56 -1.60 27.37 9.72
N THR A 57 -2.84 27.45 10.23
CA THR A 57 -3.41 26.44 11.12
C THR A 57 -3.40 25.05 10.46
N VAL A 58 -3.80 24.92 9.19
CA VAL A 58 -3.73 23.63 8.48
C VAL A 58 -2.31 23.11 8.42
N MET A 59 -1.34 23.94 8.00
CA MET A 59 0.05 23.52 7.88
C MET A 59 0.64 23.10 9.23
N GLU A 60 0.41 23.87 10.30
CA GLU A 60 0.86 23.53 11.66
C GLU A 60 0.27 22.20 12.13
N ARG A 61 -1.03 21.97 11.89
CA ARG A 61 -1.71 20.72 12.26
C ARG A 61 -1.20 19.53 11.46
N VAL A 62 -1.02 19.68 10.14
CA VAL A 62 -0.47 18.60 9.29
C VAL A 62 0.96 18.26 9.70
N GLN A 63 1.80 19.27 9.97
CA GLN A 63 3.17 19.06 10.44
C GLN A 63 3.17 18.34 11.79
N HIS A 64 2.31 18.76 12.73
CA HIS A 64 2.14 18.08 14.00
C HIS A 64 1.73 16.60 13.82
N LEU A 65 0.76 16.30 12.95
CA LEU A 65 0.30 14.95 12.67
C LEU A 65 1.39 14.08 12.01
N LEU A 66 2.28 14.66 11.20
CA LEU A 66 3.46 13.99 10.66
C LEU A 66 4.48 13.67 11.76
N ASP A 67 4.78 14.64 12.63
CA ASP A 67 5.74 14.49 13.74
C ASP A 67 5.27 13.45 14.76
N GLN A 68 3.98 13.46 15.05
CA GLN A 68 3.30 12.47 15.87
C GLN A 68 3.11 11.11 15.18
N ARG A 69 3.52 10.98 13.91
CA ARG A 69 3.36 9.78 13.09
C ARG A 69 1.91 9.28 13.09
N ILE A 70 0.95 10.18 12.99
CA ILE A 70 -0.43 9.87 12.60
C ILE A 70 -0.50 9.82 11.07
N ILE A 71 -0.02 10.89 10.43
CA ILE A 71 0.28 10.89 8.99
C ILE A 71 1.67 10.28 8.81
N ARG A 72 1.78 9.35 7.87
CA ARG A 72 3.03 8.75 7.43
C ARG A 72 3.79 9.67 6.48
N GLN A 73 3.06 10.21 5.51
CA GLN A 73 3.58 11.04 4.41
C GLN A 73 2.40 11.68 3.67
N VAL A 74 2.61 12.86 3.09
CA VAL A 74 1.74 13.45 2.06
C VAL A 74 2.51 13.38 0.75
N THR A 75 1.94 12.78 -0.29
CA THR A 75 2.76 12.38 -1.45
C THR A 75 1.92 11.94 -2.64
N PRO A 76 2.42 12.16 -3.88
CA PRO A 76 1.90 11.52 -5.08
C PRO A 76 1.93 9.98 -4.98
N ILE A 77 0.91 9.35 -5.56
CA ILE A 77 0.73 7.90 -5.60
C ILE A 77 0.63 7.49 -7.07
N PHE A 78 1.74 7.04 -7.63
CA PHE A 78 1.78 6.49 -8.98
C PHE A 78 1.19 5.07 -9.03
N ASP A 79 0.73 4.66 -10.21
CA ASP A 79 0.23 3.31 -10.45
C ASP A 79 1.35 2.37 -10.91
N THR A 80 1.56 1.29 -10.18
CA THR A 80 2.61 0.31 -10.45
C THR A 80 2.41 -0.38 -11.80
N ARG A 81 1.17 -0.76 -12.16
CA ARG A 81 0.88 -1.48 -13.41
C ARG A 81 0.95 -0.53 -14.61
N ALA A 82 0.45 0.69 -14.47
CA ALA A 82 0.56 1.70 -15.53
C ALA A 82 2.03 2.02 -15.87
N LEU A 83 2.94 1.94 -14.89
CA LEU A 83 4.39 2.08 -15.10
C LEU A 83 5.07 0.82 -15.67
N GLY A 84 4.31 -0.25 -15.95
CA GLY A 84 4.83 -1.50 -16.49
C GLY A 84 5.52 -2.41 -15.48
N TYR A 85 5.45 -2.11 -14.17
CA TYR A 85 6.01 -2.99 -13.16
C TYR A 85 5.14 -4.22 -12.99
N GLU A 86 5.78 -5.38 -12.99
CA GLU A 86 5.15 -6.64 -12.58
C GLU A 86 5.14 -6.72 -11.05
N SER A 87 4.07 -7.23 -10.45
CA SER A 87 4.00 -7.39 -9.01
C SER A 87 3.15 -8.57 -8.60
N MET A 88 3.49 -9.18 -7.46
CA MET A 88 2.69 -10.26 -6.89
C MET A 88 2.78 -10.33 -5.37
N LEU A 89 1.80 -11.02 -4.79
CA LEU A 89 1.90 -11.56 -3.45
C LEU A 89 2.65 -12.90 -3.52
N VAL A 90 3.50 -13.15 -2.53
CA VAL A 90 4.27 -14.38 -2.42
C VAL A 90 4.11 -14.93 -1.01
N ALA A 91 3.85 -16.23 -0.92
CA ALA A 91 3.86 -16.96 0.34
C ALA A 91 5.01 -17.98 0.31
N ALA A 92 5.95 -17.86 1.24
CA ALA A 92 7.09 -18.75 1.36
C ALA A 92 6.99 -19.56 2.65
N LYS A 93 7.26 -20.86 2.53
CA LYS A 93 7.50 -21.74 3.68
C LYS A 93 8.99 -21.72 3.98
N VAL A 94 9.35 -21.16 5.11
CA VAL A 94 10.73 -21.05 5.59
C VAL A 94 10.84 -21.68 6.98
N ASP A 95 12.05 -21.93 7.45
CA ASP A 95 12.31 -22.41 8.80
C ASP A 95 11.55 -21.56 9.85
N ALA A 96 10.60 -22.19 10.54
CA ALA A 96 9.75 -21.55 11.54
C ALA A 96 10.51 -21.21 12.83
N GLU A 97 11.64 -21.87 13.11
CA GLU A 97 12.49 -21.55 14.26
C GLU A 97 13.38 -20.33 13.98
N ASN A 98 13.76 -20.11 12.72
CA ASN A 98 14.66 -19.02 12.32
C ASN A 98 14.16 -18.14 11.14
N PRO A 99 12.91 -17.62 11.17
CA PRO A 99 12.32 -16.91 10.04
C PRO A 99 13.01 -15.57 9.74
N HIS A 100 13.71 -14.99 10.71
CA HIS A 100 14.41 -13.71 10.58
C HIS A 100 15.52 -13.75 9.51
N ARG A 101 16.18 -14.91 9.33
CA ARG A 101 17.23 -15.05 8.31
C ARG A 101 16.64 -14.90 6.91
N ALA A 102 15.60 -15.67 6.62
CA ALA A 102 14.87 -15.60 5.35
C ALA A 102 14.27 -14.21 5.12
N ALA A 103 13.66 -13.63 6.16
CA ALA A 103 13.08 -12.28 6.07
C ALA A 103 14.12 -11.21 5.72
N ARG A 104 15.36 -11.32 6.22
CA ARG A 104 16.43 -10.38 5.88
C ARG A 104 16.84 -10.47 4.41
N VAL A 105 16.95 -11.68 3.85
CA VAL A 105 17.23 -11.90 2.42
C VAL A 105 16.12 -11.29 1.57
N ILE A 106 14.87 -11.66 1.84
CA ILE A 106 13.71 -11.13 1.11
C ILE A 106 13.63 -9.60 1.23
N ASN A 107 13.91 -9.03 2.40
CA ASN A 107 13.88 -7.59 2.60
C ASN A 107 14.97 -6.82 1.84
N ALA A 108 16.07 -7.49 1.46
CA ALA A 108 17.16 -6.85 0.72
C ALA A 108 16.76 -6.46 -0.70
N HIS A 109 15.80 -7.17 -1.30
CA HIS A 109 15.31 -6.80 -2.62
C HIS A 109 14.54 -5.45 -2.57
N PRO A 110 14.88 -4.47 -3.42
CA PRO A 110 14.28 -3.13 -3.42
C PRO A 110 12.78 -3.18 -3.77
N GLY A 111 12.41 -4.11 -4.65
CA GLY A 111 11.03 -4.38 -5.03
C GLY A 111 10.13 -4.96 -3.94
N VAL A 112 10.67 -5.45 -2.82
CA VAL A 112 9.85 -5.97 -1.72
C VAL A 112 9.33 -4.83 -0.87
N SER A 113 8.03 -4.56 -0.94
CA SER A 113 7.39 -3.45 -0.21
C SER A 113 6.87 -3.87 1.17
N HIS A 114 6.33 -5.08 1.26
CA HIS A 114 5.74 -5.64 2.47
C HIS A 114 6.35 -7.01 2.74
N ASN A 115 6.64 -7.31 3.99
CA ASN A 115 7.08 -8.63 4.43
C ASN A 115 6.60 -8.91 5.86
N TYR A 116 5.82 -9.98 6.02
CA TYR A 116 5.11 -10.33 7.25
C TYR A 116 5.31 -11.79 7.62
N LEU A 117 5.57 -12.04 8.90
CA LEU A 117 5.40 -13.37 9.48
C LEU A 117 3.92 -13.59 9.77
N ARG A 118 3.34 -14.69 9.30
CA ARG A 118 1.96 -15.10 9.55
C ARG A 118 1.87 -16.47 10.22
N ASN A 119 0.76 -16.73 10.89
CA ASN A 119 0.46 -17.98 11.60
C ASN A 119 -0.01 -19.10 10.64
N HIS A 120 0.85 -19.53 9.73
CA HIS A 120 0.55 -20.56 8.74
C HIS A 120 1.84 -21.29 8.33
N ASP A 121 1.75 -22.50 7.77
CA ASP A 121 2.91 -23.27 7.28
C ASP A 121 3.73 -22.47 6.26
N PHE A 122 3.07 -21.89 5.27
CA PHE A 122 3.57 -20.69 4.58
C PHE A 122 3.62 -19.53 5.56
N ASN A 123 4.72 -19.42 6.30
CA ASN A 123 4.87 -18.49 7.41
C ASN A 123 5.35 -17.11 6.98
N LEU A 124 6.02 -16.96 5.83
CA LEU A 124 6.56 -15.68 5.38
C LEU A 124 5.83 -15.15 4.14
N TRP A 125 5.21 -13.98 4.26
CA TRP A 125 4.35 -13.38 3.24
C TRP A 125 4.87 -12.03 2.81
N PHE A 126 5.18 -11.87 1.53
CA PHE A 126 5.72 -10.62 1.02
C PHE A 126 5.10 -10.21 -0.31
N THR A 127 5.07 -8.90 -0.54
CA THR A 127 4.67 -8.31 -1.83
C THR A 127 5.90 -7.76 -2.51
N ILE A 128 6.16 -8.24 -3.71
CA ILE A 128 7.30 -7.86 -4.53
C ILE A 128 6.82 -7.26 -5.85
N ALA A 129 7.59 -6.32 -6.38
CA ALA A 129 7.49 -5.84 -7.75
C ALA A 129 8.86 -5.84 -8.42
N THR A 130 8.90 -5.96 -9.74
CA THR A 130 10.10 -5.85 -10.58
C THR A 130 9.91 -4.81 -11.66
N GLU A 131 10.99 -4.14 -12.05
CA GLU A 131 10.96 -3.12 -13.10
C GLU A 131 10.67 -3.75 -14.48
N PRO A 132 10.04 -3.02 -15.42
CA PRO A 132 9.78 -3.53 -16.77
C PRO A 132 11.05 -3.91 -17.55
N ASP A 133 12.20 -3.31 -17.23
CA ASP A 133 13.50 -3.60 -17.84
C ASP A 133 14.37 -4.58 -17.01
N SER A 134 13.79 -5.24 -16.01
CA SER A 134 14.45 -6.26 -15.18
C SER A 134 14.98 -7.40 -16.05
N LYS A 135 16.25 -7.76 -15.85
CA LYS A 135 16.88 -8.86 -16.61
C LYS A 135 16.46 -10.24 -16.09
N LEU A 136 16.19 -10.36 -14.80
CA LEU A 136 15.69 -11.59 -14.20
C LEU A 136 14.18 -11.76 -14.38
N GLY A 137 13.45 -10.65 -14.57
CA GLY A 137 12.00 -10.62 -14.46
C GLY A 137 11.53 -10.99 -13.05
N LEU A 138 10.22 -11.09 -12.89
CA LEU A 138 9.62 -11.47 -11.61
C LEU A 138 9.96 -12.93 -11.22
N GLU A 139 9.87 -13.86 -12.16
CA GLU A 139 10.15 -15.29 -11.91
C GLU A 139 11.60 -15.54 -11.50
N GLY A 140 12.58 -15.05 -12.27
CA GLY A 140 13.99 -15.24 -11.95
C GLY A 140 14.40 -14.56 -10.64
N THR A 141 13.79 -13.42 -10.32
CA THR A 141 13.96 -12.76 -9.02
C THR A 141 13.48 -13.64 -7.87
N LEU A 142 12.32 -14.31 -8.03
CA LEU A 142 11.78 -15.21 -7.01
C LEU A 142 12.63 -16.47 -6.84
N ASP A 143 13.19 -17.02 -7.91
CA ASP A 143 14.10 -18.17 -7.83
C ASP A 143 15.35 -17.83 -7.00
N VAL A 144 15.95 -16.66 -7.26
CA VAL A 144 17.08 -16.15 -6.48
C VAL A 144 16.70 -15.99 -5.01
N LEU A 145 15.58 -15.33 -4.72
CA LEU A 145 15.12 -15.10 -3.35
C LEU A 145 14.78 -16.39 -2.62
N ALA A 146 14.10 -17.34 -3.26
CA ALA A 146 13.74 -18.63 -2.67
C ALA A 146 15.00 -19.42 -2.28
N ARG A 147 15.98 -19.49 -3.20
CA ARG A 147 17.26 -20.16 -2.98
C ARG A 147 18.04 -19.54 -1.83
N GLU A 148 18.19 -18.22 -1.82
CA GLU A 148 19.00 -17.53 -0.80
C GLU A 148 18.32 -17.46 0.57
N ALA A 149 16.99 -17.36 0.59
CA ALA A 149 16.22 -17.40 1.83
C ALA A 149 16.18 -18.81 2.44
N GLY A 150 16.53 -19.85 1.67
CA GLY A 150 16.38 -21.24 2.08
C GLY A 150 14.91 -21.63 2.23
N ALA A 151 14.05 -21.16 1.32
CA ALA A 151 12.64 -21.51 1.32
C ALA A 151 12.45 -22.96 0.90
N GLU A 152 11.66 -23.72 1.66
CA GLU A 152 11.28 -25.09 1.31
C GLU A 152 10.33 -25.10 0.10
N SER A 153 9.43 -24.11 0.06
CA SER A 153 8.50 -23.92 -1.04
C SER A 153 8.00 -22.48 -1.10
N VAL A 154 7.62 -22.05 -2.31
CA VAL A 154 7.08 -20.71 -2.59
C VAL A 154 5.81 -20.83 -3.40
N ARG A 155 4.79 -20.06 -3.04
CA ARG A 155 3.54 -19.90 -3.80
C ARG A 155 3.51 -18.52 -4.40
N GLN A 156 3.48 -18.50 -5.73
CA GLN A 156 3.30 -17.29 -6.52
C GLN A 156 1.82 -16.97 -6.56
N LEU A 157 1.42 -15.83 -6.01
CA LEU A 157 0.01 -15.48 -5.87
C LEU A 157 -0.25 -14.17 -6.62
N PRO A 158 -0.14 -14.13 -7.97
CA PRO A 158 -0.52 -12.96 -8.75
C PRO A 158 -2.00 -12.64 -8.55
N THR A 159 -2.36 -11.38 -8.76
CA THR A 159 -3.78 -10.99 -8.77
C THR A 159 -4.37 -11.41 -10.10
N LEU A 160 -5.37 -12.30 -10.08
CA LEU A 160 -6.13 -12.71 -11.28
C LEU A 160 -7.32 -11.79 -11.52
N LYS A 161 -7.94 -11.30 -10.43
CA LYS A 161 -9.02 -10.32 -10.48
C LYS A 161 -8.98 -9.44 -9.24
N LEU A 162 -9.11 -8.14 -9.44
CA LEU A 162 -9.26 -7.17 -8.38
C LEU A 162 -10.75 -6.90 -8.12
N PHE A 163 -11.23 -7.14 -6.90
CA PHE A 163 -12.59 -6.78 -6.48
C PHE A 163 -12.63 -5.49 -5.64
N LYS A 164 -11.59 -5.25 -4.85
CA LYS A 164 -11.44 -4.01 -4.08
C LYS A 164 -9.98 -3.73 -3.74
N ILE A 165 -9.59 -2.47 -3.87
CA ILE A 165 -8.35 -1.93 -3.31
C ILE A 165 -8.70 -0.63 -2.60
N ARG A 166 -8.45 -0.58 -1.29
CA ARG A 166 -8.70 0.55 -0.36
C ARG A 166 -10.03 0.45 0.41
N MET A 167 -9.92 0.90 1.66
CA MET A 167 -11.01 1.44 2.47
C MET A 167 -10.59 2.87 2.83
N ASP A 168 -11.45 3.85 2.61
CA ASP A 168 -11.25 5.16 3.25
C ASP A 168 -11.69 4.99 4.71
N LEU A 169 -10.78 5.27 5.64
CA LEU A 169 -11.07 5.19 7.06
C LEU A 169 -11.94 6.40 7.41
N GLU A 170 -13.23 6.18 7.63
CA GLU A 170 -14.11 7.19 8.23
C GLU A 170 -13.59 7.45 9.66
N MET A 171 -12.96 8.61 9.85
CA MET A 171 -12.47 9.05 11.15
C MET A 171 -13.60 9.54 12.08
N GLU A 172 -14.82 9.62 11.55
CA GLU A 172 -16.05 10.04 12.22
C GLU A 172 -17.09 8.90 12.10
N GLY A 173 -17.66 8.42 13.22
CA GLY A 173 -18.74 7.42 13.20
C GLY A 173 -18.58 6.26 14.20
N ASP A 174 -19.64 5.43 14.33
CA ASP A 174 -19.69 4.25 15.20
C ASP A 174 -19.35 2.96 14.44
N THR A 175 -18.49 2.14 15.06
CA THR A 175 -17.92 0.88 14.55
C THR A 175 -18.93 -0.22 14.19
N ARG A 176 -20.17 -0.14 14.69
CA ARG A 176 -21.25 -1.08 14.30
C ARG A 176 -21.60 -1.03 12.82
N ALA A 177 -21.22 0.02 12.10
CA ALA A 177 -21.42 0.12 10.66
C ALA A 177 -20.48 -0.78 9.84
N LEU A 178 -19.37 -1.30 10.38
CA LEU A 178 -18.31 -1.97 9.61
C LEU A 178 -18.70 -3.31 8.97
N SER A 179 -19.76 -3.97 9.43
CA SER A 179 -20.28 -5.21 8.80
C SER A 179 -21.27 -4.95 7.67
N THR A 180 -21.66 -3.69 7.42
CA THR A 180 -22.64 -3.36 6.38
C THR A 180 -22.02 -3.29 4.99
N ALA A 181 -22.82 -3.61 3.97
CA ALA A 181 -22.43 -3.48 2.57
C ALA A 181 -22.43 -2.00 2.14
N ALA A 182 -21.36 -1.56 1.49
CA ALA A 182 -21.25 -0.32 0.75
C ALA A 182 -21.21 -0.62 -0.76
N VAL A 183 -21.57 0.36 -1.58
CA VAL A 183 -21.49 0.22 -3.05
C VAL A 183 -20.01 0.13 -3.44
N ALA A 184 -19.56 -1.07 -3.80
CA ALA A 184 -18.22 -1.27 -4.34
C ALA A 184 -18.21 -0.84 -5.81
N ALA A 185 -17.37 0.15 -6.16
CA ALA A 185 -17.04 0.42 -7.55
C ALA A 185 -16.09 -0.68 -8.05
N ASP A 186 -16.31 -1.15 -9.28
CA ASP A 186 -15.39 -2.11 -9.91
C ASP A 186 -13.99 -1.48 -10.01
N PRO A 187 -12.93 -2.18 -9.57
CA PRO A 187 -11.57 -1.67 -9.66
C PRO A 187 -11.14 -1.53 -11.12
N VAL A 188 -10.59 -0.37 -11.48
CA VAL A 188 -9.99 -0.16 -12.79
C VAL A 188 -8.59 -0.79 -12.76
N GLU A 189 -8.42 -1.91 -13.46
CA GLU A 189 -7.08 -2.40 -13.82
C GLU A 189 -6.61 -1.63 -15.06
N LEU A 190 -5.47 -0.97 -14.92
CA LEU A 190 -4.83 -0.25 -16.03
C LEU A 190 -3.80 -1.16 -16.69
N ASP A 191 -3.84 -1.20 -18.02
CA ASP A 191 -2.74 -1.70 -18.83
C ASP A 191 -1.51 -0.77 -18.71
N PRO A 192 -0.29 -1.26 -19.00
CA PRO A 192 0.89 -0.42 -19.08
C PRO A 192 0.65 0.78 -20.00
N GLN A 193 1.02 1.96 -19.53
CA GLN A 193 0.82 3.23 -20.23
C GLN A 193 2.17 3.76 -20.74
N PRO A 194 2.21 4.39 -21.93
CA PRO A 194 3.41 5.08 -22.38
C PRO A 194 3.81 6.20 -21.42
N TYR A 195 5.09 6.20 -21.05
CA TYR A 195 5.75 7.26 -20.30
C TYR A 195 7.10 7.57 -20.95
N ASP A 196 7.60 8.79 -20.73
CA ASP A 196 8.88 9.25 -21.25
C ASP A 196 9.92 9.50 -20.14
N ASP A 197 11.13 9.93 -20.53
CA ASP A 197 12.21 10.24 -19.58
C ASP A 197 11.84 11.37 -18.62
N PHE A 198 10.96 12.28 -19.04
CA PHE A 198 10.52 13.39 -18.20
C PHE A 198 9.50 12.92 -17.16
N ASP A 199 8.57 12.04 -17.51
CA ASP A 199 7.69 11.34 -16.56
C ASP A 199 8.52 10.63 -15.49
N VAL A 200 9.58 9.90 -15.90
CA VAL A 200 10.50 9.22 -14.97
C VAL A 200 11.19 10.22 -14.04
N ALA A 201 11.68 11.34 -14.57
CA ALA A 201 12.32 12.38 -13.76
C ALA A 201 11.35 12.99 -12.74
N VAL A 202 10.10 13.24 -13.14
CA VAL A 202 9.03 13.74 -12.27
C VAL A 202 8.71 12.74 -11.17
N ILE A 203 8.54 11.46 -11.51
CA ILE A 203 8.29 10.38 -10.54
C ILE A 203 9.43 10.29 -9.54
N ARG A 204 10.69 10.28 -10.02
CA ARG A 204 11.87 10.19 -9.14
C ARG A 204 11.95 11.36 -8.15
N THR A 205 11.55 12.54 -8.58
CA THR A 205 11.57 13.76 -7.76
C THR A 205 10.43 13.79 -6.73
N LEU A 206 9.23 13.32 -7.10
CA LEU A 206 8.02 13.47 -6.30
C LEU A 206 7.58 12.22 -5.52
N GLN A 207 8.16 11.05 -5.76
CA GLN A 207 7.79 9.81 -5.04
C GLN A 207 8.14 9.81 -3.54
N GLY A 208 8.88 10.83 -3.07
CA GLY A 208 9.13 11.10 -1.66
C GLY A 208 8.02 11.87 -0.96
N ASP A 209 8.36 12.47 0.18
CA ASP A 209 7.44 13.28 0.98
C ASP A 209 7.30 14.68 0.36
N LEU A 210 6.06 15.17 0.21
CA LEU A 210 5.81 16.59 -0.05
C LEU A 210 6.08 17.40 1.22
N PRO A 211 6.80 18.53 1.13
CA PRO A 211 7.05 19.40 2.27
C PRO A 211 5.76 20.11 2.71
N VAL A 212 5.62 20.38 4.02
CA VAL A 212 4.51 21.19 4.54
C VAL A 212 4.88 22.67 4.45
N VAL A 213 4.70 23.24 3.26
CA VAL A 213 4.92 24.65 2.93
C VAL A 213 3.79 25.13 2.01
N GLU A 214 3.63 26.45 1.86
CA GLU A 214 2.54 27.04 1.05
C GLU A 214 2.50 26.47 -0.38
N GLU A 215 3.67 26.32 -1.01
CA GLU A 215 3.83 25.82 -2.39
C GLU A 215 4.63 24.50 -2.42
N PRO A 216 4.03 23.36 -2.04
CA PRO A 216 4.77 22.11 -1.82
C PRO A 216 5.32 21.49 -3.10
N TYR A 217 4.85 21.90 -4.27
CA TYR A 217 5.35 21.45 -5.57
C TYR A 217 6.51 22.32 -6.11
N ALA A 218 6.70 23.54 -5.58
CA ALA A 218 7.75 24.45 -6.04
C ALA A 218 9.18 23.88 -5.91
N PRO A 219 9.56 23.21 -4.80
CA PRO A 219 10.89 22.61 -4.68
C PRO A 219 11.17 21.53 -5.73
N ALA A 220 10.14 20.72 -6.06
CA ALA A 220 10.26 19.70 -7.10
C ALA A 220 10.37 20.32 -8.50
N ALA A 221 9.58 21.35 -8.79
CA ALA A 221 9.66 22.08 -10.05
C ALA A 221 11.05 22.70 -10.25
N ALA A 222 11.59 23.33 -9.21
CA ALA A 222 12.94 23.90 -9.22
C ALA A 222 14.01 22.81 -9.45
N ALA A 223 13.89 21.63 -8.84
CA ALA A 223 14.81 20.51 -9.05
C ALA A 223 14.75 19.96 -10.50
N LEU A 224 13.60 20.06 -11.16
CA LEU A 224 13.38 19.68 -12.56
C LEU A 224 13.73 20.81 -13.55
N GLY A 225 14.08 22.01 -13.07
CA GLY A 225 14.41 23.16 -13.92
C GLY A 225 13.20 23.76 -14.65
N ILE A 226 11.99 23.59 -14.11
CA ILE A 226 10.74 24.15 -14.65
C ILE A 226 10.01 24.99 -13.60
N ASP A 227 9.06 25.81 -14.03
CA ASP A 227 8.15 26.47 -13.10
C ASP A 227 7.09 25.51 -12.53
N GLN A 228 6.48 25.90 -11.42
CA GLN A 228 5.50 25.07 -10.73
C GLN A 228 4.22 24.86 -11.54
N ALA A 229 3.80 25.84 -12.34
CA ALA A 229 2.59 25.72 -13.15
C ALA A 229 2.74 24.60 -14.18
N ARG A 230 3.89 24.57 -14.88
CA ARG A 230 4.23 23.51 -15.82
C ARG A 230 4.32 22.13 -15.15
N LEU A 231 4.81 22.05 -13.92
CA LEU A 231 4.84 20.78 -13.18
C LEU A 231 3.43 20.30 -12.86
N LEU A 232 2.55 21.20 -12.41
CA LEU A 232 1.15 20.87 -12.10
C LEU A 232 0.38 20.43 -13.34
N ASP A 233 0.56 21.13 -14.46
CA ASP A 233 -0.04 20.76 -15.76
C ASP A 233 0.43 19.37 -16.21
N HIS A 234 1.73 19.09 -16.06
CA HIS A 234 2.28 17.78 -16.37
C HIS A 234 1.73 16.67 -15.46
N LEU A 235 1.62 16.92 -14.14
CA LEU A 235 0.99 15.98 -13.19
C LEU A 235 -0.48 15.73 -13.51
N ALA A 236 -1.22 16.75 -13.96
CA ALA A 236 -2.59 16.58 -14.44
C ALA A 236 -2.65 15.65 -15.66
N GLY A 237 -1.77 15.85 -16.66
CA GLY A 237 -1.66 14.95 -17.80
C GLY A 237 -1.20 13.52 -17.45
N MET A 238 -0.35 13.35 -16.43
CA MET A 238 -0.03 12.03 -15.87
C MET A 238 -1.25 11.38 -15.20
N GLN A 239 -2.10 12.17 -14.55
CA GLN A 239 -3.33 11.69 -13.93
C GLN A 239 -4.37 11.25 -14.97
N GLU A 240 -4.50 12.01 -16.06
CA GLU A 240 -5.36 11.66 -17.20
C GLU A 240 -4.92 10.36 -17.89
N ARG A 241 -3.60 10.15 -18.03
CA ARG A 241 -3.03 8.89 -18.53
C ARG A 241 -3.09 7.74 -17.53
N GLY A 242 -3.47 7.98 -16.27
CA GLY A 242 -3.50 6.96 -15.22
C GLY A 242 -2.15 6.60 -14.58
N LEU A 243 -1.05 7.26 -14.97
CA LEU A 243 0.27 7.10 -14.33
C LEU A 243 0.26 7.61 -12.89
N LEU A 244 -0.37 8.76 -12.65
CA LEU A 244 -0.60 9.33 -11.31
C LEU A 244 -2.02 9.02 -10.87
N ARG A 245 -2.22 8.22 -9.82
CA ARG A 245 -3.58 7.94 -9.33
C ARG A 245 -4.17 9.10 -8.55
N ARG A 246 -3.37 9.68 -7.66
CA ARG A 246 -3.75 10.79 -6.79
C ARG A 246 -2.55 11.29 -5.98
N VAL A 247 -2.72 12.42 -5.32
CA VAL A 247 -1.91 12.85 -4.18
C VAL A 247 -2.73 12.65 -2.92
N ALA A 248 -2.13 12.17 -1.82
CA ALA A 248 -2.87 11.95 -0.58
C ALA A 248 -1.97 11.95 0.66
N ALA A 249 -2.57 12.26 1.82
CA ALA A 249 -2.01 11.93 3.13
C ALA A 249 -2.23 10.44 3.42
N ILE A 250 -1.15 9.71 3.67
CA ILE A 250 -1.19 8.28 3.99
C ILE A 250 -1.06 8.12 5.50
N LEU A 251 -1.95 7.35 6.14
CA LEU A 251 -2.00 7.25 7.61
C LEU A 251 -1.28 6.01 8.17
N TYR A 252 -0.83 6.12 9.42
CA TYR A 252 -0.48 4.97 10.25
C TYR A 252 -1.74 4.35 10.86
N HIS A 253 -2.30 3.33 10.20
CA HIS A 253 -3.59 2.72 10.52
C HIS A 253 -3.70 2.25 11.99
N ARG A 254 -2.61 1.71 12.56
CA ARG A 254 -2.58 1.28 13.97
C ARG A 254 -2.71 2.43 14.97
N ARG A 255 -2.22 3.62 14.64
CA ARG A 255 -2.31 4.82 15.50
C ARG A 255 -3.64 5.54 15.32
N ALA A 256 -4.33 5.32 14.20
CA ALA A 256 -5.67 5.80 13.91
C ALA A 256 -6.80 4.91 14.51
N GLY A 257 -6.47 3.87 15.29
CA GLY A 257 -7.45 3.04 16.01
C GLY A 257 -7.63 1.61 15.52
N PHE A 258 -7.06 1.22 14.37
CA PHE A 258 -7.18 -0.13 13.80
C PHE A 258 -5.96 -0.99 14.13
N SER A 259 -6.01 -1.67 15.27
CA SER A 259 -4.85 -2.38 15.81
C SER A 259 -4.65 -3.78 15.22
N ALA A 260 -5.71 -4.40 14.67
CA ALA A 260 -5.70 -5.76 14.13
C ALA A 260 -5.94 -5.80 12.62
N ASN A 261 -5.28 -6.75 11.96
CA ASN A 261 -5.36 -6.97 10.51
C ASN A 261 -5.38 -8.47 10.26
N GLY A 262 -6.50 -9.01 9.79
CA GLY A 262 -6.66 -10.42 9.44
C GLY A 262 -6.71 -10.57 7.91
N MET A 263 -5.85 -11.41 7.33
CA MET A 263 -6.00 -11.80 5.93
C MET A 263 -6.89 -13.04 5.89
N GLY A 264 -8.15 -12.88 5.47
CA GLY A 264 -9.05 -14.00 5.20
C GLY A 264 -8.66 -14.64 3.86
N VAL A 265 -8.55 -15.96 3.85
CA VAL A 265 -8.30 -16.75 2.63
C VAL A 265 -9.41 -17.79 2.51
N TRP A 266 -10.03 -17.86 1.33
CA TRP A 266 -11.33 -18.50 1.13
C TRP A 266 -11.27 -19.49 -0.03
N LYS A 267 -11.74 -20.71 0.20
CA LYS A 267 -11.94 -21.69 -0.87
C LYS A 267 -13.33 -21.48 -1.45
N VAL A 268 -13.40 -20.67 -2.49
CA VAL A 268 -14.65 -20.35 -3.19
C VAL A 268 -14.72 -21.20 -4.46
N PRO A 269 -15.84 -21.92 -4.71
CA PRO A 269 -16.07 -22.63 -5.96
C PRO A 269 -15.90 -21.71 -7.17
N GLU A 270 -15.27 -22.20 -8.24
CA GLU A 270 -14.82 -21.38 -9.37
C GLU A 270 -15.96 -20.55 -9.98
N GLU A 271 -17.13 -21.16 -10.12
CA GLU A 271 -18.34 -20.56 -10.67
C GLU A 271 -18.94 -19.45 -9.79
N GLN A 272 -18.59 -19.41 -8.50
CA GLN A 272 -19.11 -18.43 -7.53
C GLN A 272 -18.13 -17.29 -7.23
N ILE A 273 -16.86 -17.40 -7.65
CA ILE A 273 -15.80 -16.45 -7.29
C ILE A 273 -16.17 -15.01 -7.65
N LEU A 274 -16.77 -14.79 -8.83
CA LEU A 274 -17.10 -13.44 -9.29
C LEU A 274 -18.13 -12.76 -8.39
N ASP A 275 -19.22 -13.48 -8.08
CA ASP A 275 -20.34 -12.93 -7.31
C ASP A 275 -19.98 -12.80 -5.83
N VAL A 276 -19.40 -13.85 -5.24
CA VAL A 276 -18.92 -13.84 -3.85
C VAL A 276 -17.84 -12.79 -3.65
N GLY A 277 -16.88 -12.68 -4.58
CA GLY A 277 -15.80 -11.71 -4.49
C GLY A 277 -16.30 -10.25 -4.47
N ARG A 278 -17.31 -9.94 -5.30
CA ARG A 278 -17.99 -8.63 -5.31
C ARG A 278 -18.74 -8.35 -4.01
N GLN A 279 -19.44 -9.34 -3.46
CA GLN A 279 -20.17 -9.21 -2.20
C GLN A 279 -19.21 -9.03 -1.01
N MET A 280 -18.12 -9.80 -0.96
CA MET A 280 -17.05 -9.64 0.04
C MET A 280 -16.40 -8.25 -0.04
N ALA A 281 -16.16 -7.74 -1.25
CA ALA A 281 -15.62 -6.39 -1.45
C ALA A 281 -16.56 -5.29 -0.93
N ALA A 282 -17.88 -5.50 -1.00
CA ALA A 282 -18.85 -4.53 -0.52
C ALA A 282 -18.82 -4.36 1.02
N VAL A 283 -18.34 -5.36 1.78
CA VAL A 283 -18.28 -5.27 3.25
C VAL A 283 -17.33 -4.14 3.68
N ARG A 284 -17.83 -3.20 4.49
CA ARG A 284 -17.06 -2.02 4.94
C ARG A 284 -15.76 -2.39 5.66
N GLY A 285 -15.77 -3.43 6.50
CA GLY A 285 -14.61 -3.93 7.23
C GLY A 285 -13.54 -4.61 6.36
N ILE A 286 -13.82 -4.84 5.06
CA ILE A 286 -12.89 -5.39 4.09
C ILE A 286 -12.27 -4.25 3.27
N SER A 287 -10.95 -4.08 3.37
CA SER A 287 -10.23 -3.02 2.64
C SER A 287 -9.68 -3.47 1.29
N HIS A 288 -9.44 -4.78 1.14
CA HIS A 288 -8.94 -5.35 -0.09
C HIS A 288 -9.61 -6.69 -0.34
N CYS A 289 -9.93 -6.98 -1.59
CA CYS A 289 -10.50 -8.24 -2.02
C CYS A 289 -9.92 -8.61 -3.40
N TYR A 290 -9.32 -9.79 -3.49
CA TYR A 290 -8.62 -10.28 -4.68
C TYR A 290 -8.97 -11.74 -4.99
N GLN A 291 -9.04 -12.09 -6.27
CA GLN A 291 -8.90 -13.46 -6.72
C GLN A 291 -7.42 -13.76 -7.00
N ARG A 292 -6.95 -14.94 -6.60
CA ARG A 292 -5.58 -15.44 -6.80
C ARG A 292 -5.62 -16.92 -7.20
N PRO A 293 -4.54 -17.49 -7.79
CA PRO A 293 -4.52 -18.90 -8.17
C PRO A 293 -4.52 -19.82 -6.95
N THR A 294 -4.94 -21.07 -7.17
CA THR A 294 -4.88 -22.16 -6.20
C THR A 294 -3.76 -23.14 -6.55
N TYR A 295 -3.37 -23.93 -5.56
CA TYR A 295 -2.37 -25.00 -5.64
C TYR A 295 -2.86 -26.21 -4.85
N ALA A 296 -2.25 -27.38 -5.06
CA ALA A 296 -2.61 -28.61 -4.35
C ALA A 296 -2.54 -28.47 -2.82
N ASP A 297 -1.58 -27.68 -2.31
CA ASP A 297 -1.40 -27.36 -0.89
C ASP A 297 -1.82 -25.92 -0.55
N TRP A 298 -2.54 -25.25 -1.46
CA TRP A 298 -3.12 -23.92 -1.25
C TRP A 298 -4.47 -23.79 -1.96
N PRO A 299 -5.59 -24.24 -1.35
CA PRO A 299 -6.89 -24.30 -2.03
C PRO A 299 -7.67 -22.98 -2.04
N TYR A 300 -7.10 -21.88 -1.52
CA TYR A 300 -7.82 -20.63 -1.34
C TYR A 300 -7.73 -19.72 -2.58
N SER A 301 -8.87 -19.46 -3.22
CA SER A 301 -9.00 -18.69 -4.47
C SER A 301 -9.31 -17.22 -4.27
N VAL A 302 -9.93 -16.85 -3.14
CA VAL A 302 -10.27 -15.46 -2.79
C VAL A 302 -9.52 -15.04 -1.53
N PHE A 303 -9.09 -13.78 -1.50
CA PHE A 303 -8.32 -13.17 -0.41
C PHE A 303 -8.99 -11.86 0.02
N THR A 304 -9.26 -11.71 1.31
CA THR A 304 -9.80 -10.47 1.88
C THR A 304 -8.89 -9.92 2.99
N MET A 305 -8.77 -8.60 3.07
CA MET A 305 -8.07 -7.93 4.17
C MET A 305 -9.09 -7.28 5.12
N ALA A 306 -9.33 -7.93 6.26
CA ALA A 306 -10.19 -7.42 7.32
C ALA A 306 -9.41 -6.51 8.28
N HIS A 307 -10.00 -5.38 8.63
CA HIS A 307 -9.48 -4.45 9.63
C HIS A 307 -10.45 -4.30 10.79
N GLY A 308 -9.91 -4.35 12.00
CA GLY A 308 -10.66 -4.16 13.22
C GLY A 308 -9.78 -3.59 14.33
N ARG A 309 -10.40 -3.20 15.44
CA ARG A 309 -9.69 -2.75 16.64
C ARG A 309 -9.08 -3.92 17.39
N SER A 310 -9.61 -5.13 17.22
CA SER A 310 -9.11 -6.36 17.81
C SER A 310 -9.18 -7.55 16.84
N LYS A 311 -8.57 -8.68 17.22
CA LYS A 311 -8.63 -9.91 16.40
C LYS A 311 -10.06 -10.42 16.32
N GLU A 312 -10.78 -10.37 17.43
CA GLU A 312 -12.17 -10.80 17.58
C GLU A 312 -13.10 -10.00 16.66
N GLU A 313 -12.86 -8.70 16.49
CA GLU A 313 -13.62 -7.88 15.55
C GLU A 313 -13.32 -8.26 14.09
N CYS A 314 -12.05 -8.58 13.77
CA CYS A 314 -11.71 -9.08 12.44
C CYS A 314 -12.35 -10.45 12.18
N ASP A 315 -12.29 -11.36 13.15
CA ASP A 315 -12.90 -12.69 13.04
C ASP A 315 -14.42 -12.56 12.89
N ALA A 316 -15.10 -11.71 13.68
CA ALA A 316 -16.54 -11.48 13.53
C ALA A 316 -16.95 -11.00 12.11
N ILE A 317 -16.14 -10.14 11.48
CA ILE A 317 -16.37 -9.72 10.09
C ILE A 317 -16.22 -10.92 9.14
N LEU A 318 -15.16 -11.72 9.31
CA LEU A 318 -14.89 -12.88 8.45
C LEU A 318 -15.91 -14.02 8.68
N ASP A 319 -16.35 -14.24 9.91
CA ASP A 319 -17.37 -15.22 10.28
C ASP A 319 -18.70 -14.86 9.64
N SER A 320 -19.11 -13.58 9.72
CA SER A 320 -20.33 -13.10 9.07
C SER A 320 -20.31 -13.26 7.55
N ILE A 321 -19.16 -13.03 6.91
CA ILE A 321 -18.98 -13.28 5.47
C ILE A 321 -19.09 -14.78 5.17
N ALA A 322 -18.47 -15.64 5.98
CA ALA A 322 -18.53 -17.09 5.81
C ALA A 322 -19.97 -17.62 5.88
N GLU A 323 -20.73 -17.16 6.87
CA GLU A 323 -22.14 -17.51 7.06
C GLU A 323 -23.01 -17.02 5.90
N THR A 324 -22.83 -15.77 5.46
CA THR A 324 -23.62 -15.16 4.38
C THR A 324 -23.46 -15.90 3.06
N HIS A 325 -22.26 -16.41 2.77
CA HIS A 325 -21.96 -17.10 1.50
C HIS A 325 -21.84 -18.63 1.65
N ALA A 326 -22.16 -19.18 2.81
CA ALA A 326 -22.04 -20.61 3.12
C ALA A 326 -20.66 -21.21 2.79
N ILE A 327 -19.58 -20.48 3.10
CA ILE A 327 -18.19 -20.92 2.87
C ILE A 327 -17.67 -21.61 4.12
N GLU A 328 -17.49 -22.93 4.03
CA GLU A 328 -16.96 -23.73 5.15
C GLU A 328 -15.43 -23.70 5.24
N GLU A 329 -14.74 -23.77 4.09
CA GLU A 329 -13.27 -23.85 4.03
C GLU A 329 -12.64 -22.46 3.89
N ARG A 330 -12.18 -21.91 5.02
CA ARG A 330 -11.40 -20.66 5.07
C ARG A 330 -10.33 -20.71 6.16
N ALA A 331 -9.39 -19.76 6.12
CA ALA A 331 -8.47 -19.49 7.22
C ALA A 331 -8.26 -17.98 7.42
N THR A 332 -7.88 -17.59 8.63
CA THR A 332 -7.46 -16.22 8.95
C THR A 332 -5.96 -16.19 9.23
N LEU A 333 -5.21 -15.49 8.38
CA LEU A 333 -3.76 -15.32 8.52
C LEU A 333 -3.45 -14.00 9.23
N TYR A 334 -3.16 -14.06 10.52
CA TYR A 334 -2.72 -12.93 11.31
C TYR A 334 -1.22 -12.68 11.18
N SER A 335 -0.83 -11.43 11.00
CA SER A 335 0.58 -11.04 11.04
C SER A 335 1.09 -10.98 12.48
N SER A 336 2.02 -11.87 12.84
CA SER A 336 2.70 -11.85 14.14
C SER A 336 3.85 -10.84 14.16
N THR A 337 4.57 -10.71 13.04
CA THR A 337 5.71 -9.79 12.89
C THR A 337 5.66 -9.06 11.56
N GLU A 338 5.96 -7.75 11.57
CA GLU A 338 6.19 -6.93 10.39
C GLU A 338 7.70 -6.73 10.19
N PHE A 339 8.27 -7.42 9.20
CA PHE A 339 9.68 -7.31 8.84
C PHE A 339 9.95 -6.10 7.93
N LYS A 340 9.03 -5.81 7.00
CA LYS A 340 9.12 -4.66 6.08
C LYS A 340 7.73 -4.12 5.77
N LYS A 341 7.60 -2.79 5.76
CA LYS A 341 6.43 -2.07 5.27
C LYS A 341 6.86 -0.70 4.75
N ILE A 342 7.29 -0.68 3.51
CA ILE A 342 7.69 0.54 2.80
C ILE A 342 6.78 0.76 1.59
N ARG A 343 6.84 1.95 1.01
CA ARG A 343 6.36 2.11 -0.36
C ARG A 343 7.45 1.63 -1.31
N LEU A 344 7.00 1.08 -2.43
CA LEU A 344 7.86 0.84 -3.57
C LEU A 344 8.37 2.20 -4.09
N LEU A 345 9.68 2.27 -4.34
CA LEU A 345 10.28 3.37 -5.08
C LEU A 345 10.47 2.90 -6.52
N TYR A 346 10.10 3.75 -7.46
CA TYR A 346 10.17 3.50 -8.89
C TYR A 346 11.44 4.13 -9.47
N PHE A 347 11.95 3.51 -10.54
CA PHE A 347 13.08 3.95 -11.35
C PHE A 347 14.32 4.26 -10.51
N THR A 348 14.69 3.33 -9.64
CA THR A 348 15.85 3.44 -8.76
C THR A 348 16.96 2.51 -9.23
N ASP A 349 18.22 2.94 -9.07
CA ASP A 349 19.37 2.10 -9.46
C ASP A 349 19.54 0.88 -8.55
N GLU A 350 18.77 0.78 -7.45
CA GLU A 350 18.82 -0.30 -6.47
C GLU A 350 18.42 -1.65 -7.08
N PHE A 351 17.44 -1.69 -7.99
CA PHE A 351 17.02 -2.94 -8.65
C PHE A 351 18.16 -3.52 -9.48
N LYS A 352 18.77 -2.69 -10.33
CA LYS A 352 19.90 -3.07 -11.17
C LYS A 352 21.13 -3.45 -10.34
N ALA A 353 21.34 -2.79 -9.20
CA ALA A 353 22.41 -3.16 -8.27
C ALA A 353 22.15 -4.53 -7.65
N TRP A 354 20.92 -4.79 -7.20
CA TRP A 354 20.52 -6.07 -6.63
C TRP A 354 20.64 -7.22 -7.64
N GLU A 355 20.17 -7.02 -8.88
CA GLU A 355 20.29 -8.03 -9.95
C GLU A 355 21.75 -8.38 -10.27
N ARG A 356 22.66 -7.39 -10.29
CA ARG A 356 24.10 -7.64 -10.49
C ARG A 356 24.71 -8.45 -9.35
N GLU A 357 24.33 -8.13 -8.11
CA GLU A 357 24.88 -8.76 -6.90
C GLU A 357 24.38 -10.20 -6.73
N HIS A 358 23.09 -10.45 -6.97
CA HIS A 358 22.44 -11.72 -6.64
C HIS A 358 22.08 -12.58 -7.86
N GLY A 359 21.79 -11.93 -8.99
CA GLY A 359 21.38 -12.59 -10.24
C GLY A 359 22.52 -12.84 -11.23
N GLY A 360 23.65 -12.14 -11.08
CA GLY A 360 24.81 -12.25 -11.97
C GLY A 360 24.56 -11.70 -13.37
N VAL A 361 23.59 -10.78 -13.53
CA VAL A 361 23.15 -10.20 -14.82
C VAL A 361 23.38 -8.71 -14.95
#